data_AF-D9UKD7-F1
#
_entry.id   AF-D9UKD7-F1
#
_cell.length_a   1.000
_cell.length_b   1.000
_cell.length_c   1.000
_cell.angle_alpha   90.00
_cell.angle_beta   90.00
_cell.angle_gamma   90.00
#
_symmetry.space_group_name_H-M   'P 1'
#
loop_
_entity.id
_entity.type
_entity.pdbx_description
1 polymer ?
#
loop_
_entity_poly.entity_id
_entity_poly.type
_entity_poly.pdbx_seq_one_letter_code
_entity_poly.pdbx_strand_id
1 'polypeptide(L)'
;MPRVREDKPMGASLIAVMGTLLGSVTAYLLQQRGSERTALRRDRLNAVTALIAALADHRRTMWLREDLRLSGAPHDSYEAARAESHATRAAITAPMTTLAILDPSLAPTARAAASAVYDLRGAADTGTLTALREAAILASDRLVEEASKSI
;
A
#
# COMPACT_ATOMS: atom_id res chain seq x y z
N MET A 1 -78.22 7.99 15.36
CA MET A 1 -76.77 7.65 15.49
C MET A 1 -76.13 7.70 14.11
N PRO A 2 -75.27 8.68 13.79
CA PRO A 2 -74.59 8.73 12.50
C PRO A 2 -73.35 7.84 12.52
N ARG A 3 -73.22 6.92 11.55
CA ARG A 3 -71.94 6.23 11.27
C ARG A 3 -71.05 7.20 10.50
N VAL A 4 -70.02 7.71 11.18
CA VAL A 4 -68.92 8.43 10.55
C VAL A 4 -68.23 7.46 9.58
N ARG A 5 -68.28 7.77 8.28
CA ARG A 5 -67.49 7.06 7.27
C ARG A 5 -66.06 7.56 7.40
N GLU A 6 -65.20 6.75 8.02
CA GLU A 6 -63.76 7.00 8.02
C GLU A 6 -63.23 6.73 6.62
N ASP A 7 -63.14 7.78 5.81
CA ASP A 7 -62.41 7.75 4.56
C ASP A 7 -60.91 7.69 4.91
N LYS A 8 -60.39 6.48 5.14
CA LYS A 8 -58.95 6.25 5.36
C LYS A 8 -58.17 6.90 4.21
N PRO A 9 -57.22 7.81 4.48
CA PRO A 9 -56.48 8.50 3.42
C PRO A 9 -55.50 7.53 2.75
N MET A 10 -55.98 6.74 1.79
CA MET A 10 -55.18 5.81 0.99
C MET A 10 -53.97 6.51 0.33
N GLY A 11 -54.10 7.81 0.03
CA GLY A 11 -53.00 8.65 -0.44
C GLY A 11 -51.88 8.87 0.60
N ALA A 12 -52.22 9.02 1.88
CA ALA A 12 -51.21 9.20 2.93
C ALA A 12 -50.37 7.94 3.16
N SER A 13 -51.00 6.76 3.11
CA SER A 13 -50.28 5.49 3.22
C SER A 13 -49.37 5.22 2.02
N LEU A 14 -49.81 5.54 0.79
CA LEU A 14 -48.98 5.41 -0.41
C LEU A 14 -47.75 6.34 -0.36
N ILE A 15 -47.95 7.60 0.06
CA ILE A 15 -46.85 8.57 0.22
C ILE A 15 -45.85 8.09 1.27
N ALA A 16 -46.32 7.52 2.39
CA ALA A 16 -45.45 6.97 3.42
C ALA A 16 -44.60 5.81 2.90
N VAL A 17 -45.19 4.87 2.15
CA VAL A 17 -44.45 3.73 1.56
C VAL A 17 -43.42 4.22 0.54
N MET A 18 -43.79 5.18 -0.33
CA MET A 18 -42.85 5.77 -1.29
C MET A 18 -41.71 6.51 -0.59
N GLY A 19 -41.99 7.22 0.51
CA GLY A 19 -40.98 7.86 1.34
C GLY A 19 -40.01 6.86 1.98
N THR A 20 -40.51 5.73 2.48
CA THR A 20 -39.67 4.67 3.05
C THR A 20 -38.81 3.98 1.99
N LEU A 21 -39.38 3.67 0.82
CA LEU A 21 -38.63 3.06 -0.29
C LEU A 21 -37.55 4.01 -0.83
N LEU A 22 -37.87 5.29 -0.97
CA LEU A 22 -36.89 6.29 -1.38
C LEU A 22 -35.79 6.47 -0.33
N GLY A 23 -36.15 6.47 0.95
CA GLY A 23 -35.21 6.52 2.07
C GLY A 23 -34.27 5.32 2.11
N SER A 24 -34.79 4.10 1.91
CA SER A 24 -33.97 2.87 1.94
C SER A 24 -33.03 2.78 0.75
N VAL A 25 -33.46 3.17 -0.45
CA VAL A 25 -32.60 3.23 -1.65
C VAL A 25 -31.49 4.27 -1.46
N THR A 26 -31.81 5.45 -0.92
CA THR A 26 -30.83 6.51 -0.67
C THR A 26 -29.79 6.07 0.37
N ALA A 27 -30.24 5.42 1.46
CA ALA A 27 -29.36 4.86 2.48
C ALA A 27 -28.45 3.77 1.91
N TYR A 28 -29.00 2.88 1.09
CA TYR A 28 -28.23 1.81 0.44
C TYR A 28 -27.12 2.36 -0.46
N LEU A 29 -27.41 3.36 -1.29
CA LEU A 29 -26.41 3.99 -2.17
C LEU A 29 -25.31 4.72 -1.39
N LEU A 30 -25.66 5.39 -0.29
CA LEU A 30 -24.68 6.02 0.60
C LEU A 30 -23.80 4.98 1.30
N GLN A 31 -24.40 3.89 1.76
CA GLN A 31 -23.68 2.79 2.41
C GLN A 31 -22.72 2.08 1.44
N GLN A 32 -23.15 1.84 0.21
CA GLN A 32 -22.32 1.25 -0.84
C GLN A 32 -21.11 2.12 -1.18
N ARG A 33 -21.30 3.44 -1.31
CA ARG A 33 -20.17 4.36 -1.54
C ARG A 33 -19.19 4.39 -0.36
N GLY A 34 -19.70 4.27 0.86
CA GLY A 34 -18.87 4.19 2.07
C GLY A 34 -18.02 2.91 2.13
N SER A 35 -18.58 1.77 1.72
CA SER A 35 -17.86 0.49 1.70
C SER A 35 -16.77 0.48 0.63
N GLU A 36 -17.05 1.00 -0.58
CA GLU A 36 -16.06 1.12 -1.67
C GLU A 36 -14.86 1.99 -1.28
N ARG A 37 -15.11 3.15 -0.64
CA ARG A 37 -14.04 4.02 -0.15
C ARG A 37 -13.17 3.35 0.91
N THR A 38 -13.80 2.61 1.82
CA THR A 38 -13.08 1.88 2.88
C THR A 38 -12.25 0.74 2.30
N ALA A 39 -12.76 0.04 1.29
CA ALA A 39 -12.03 -1.01 0.57
C ALA A 39 -10.79 -0.43 -0.13
N LEU A 40 -10.95 0.65 -0.91
CA LEU A 40 -9.83 1.30 -1.58
C LEU A 40 -8.75 1.79 -0.60
N ARG A 41 -9.16 2.38 0.53
CA ARG A 41 -8.24 2.80 1.60
C ARG A 41 -7.44 1.62 2.14
N ARG A 42 -8.10 0.48 2.39
CA ARG A 42 -7.46 -0.74 2.87
C ARG A 42 -6.50 -1.32 1.84
N ASP A 43 -6.88 -1.35 0.56
CA ASP A 43 -6.04 -1.88 -0.51
C ASP A 43 -4.78 -1.04 -0.70
N ARG A 44 -4.90 0.30 -0.61
CA ARG A 44 -3.74 1.22 -0.59
C ARG A 44 -2.82 0.95 0.58
N LEU A 45 -3.37 0.84 1.79
CA LEU A 45 -2.58 0.54 3.00
C LEU A 45 -1.85 -0.81 2.87
N ASN A 46 -2.52 -1.84 2.34
CA ASN A 46 -1.93 -3.14 2.08
C ASN A 46 -0.80 -3.07 1.04
N ALA A 47 -0.99 -2.31 -0.04
CA ALA A 47 0.02 -2.13 -1.07
C ALA A 47 1.27 -1.40 -0.55
N VAL A 48 1.08 -0.32 0.22
CA VAL A 48 2.20 0.42 0.83
C VAL A 48 2.96 -0.44 1.84
N THR A 49 2.24 -1.13 2.74
CA THR A 49 2.90 -1.98 3.75
C THR A 49 3.63 -3.17 3.13
N ALA A 50 3.04 -3.82 2.12
CA ALA A 50 3.72 -4.88 1.36
C ALA A 50 4.96 -4.38 0.63
N LEU A 51 4.91 -3.17 0.04
CA LEU A 51 6.08 -2.58 -0.61
C LEU A 51 7.19 -2.26 0.39
N ILE A 52 6.87 -1.64 1.52
CA ILE A 52 7.83 -1.31 2.57
C ILE A 52 8.50 -2.57 3.12
N ALA A 53 7.74 -3.64 3.35
CA ALA A 53 8.29 -4.92 3.78
C ALA A 53 9.26 -5.50 2.74
N ALA A 54 8.86 -5.55 1.47
CA ALA A 54 9.72 -6.06 0.39
C ALA A 54 11.01 -5.22 0.21
N LEU A 55 10.93 -3.90 0.37
CA LEU A 55 12.09 -3.00 0.34
C LEU A 55 13.02 -3.24 1.54
N ALA A 56 12.46 -3.44 2.74
CA ALA A 56 13.25 -3.74 3.94
C ALA A 56 13.99 -5.09 3.81
N ASP A 57 13.31 -6.12 3.31
CA ASP A 57 13.91 -7.43 3.06
C ASP A 57 15.01 -7.35 2.01
N HIS A 58 14.76 -6.68 0.88
CA HIS A 58 15.77 -6.51 -0.16
C HIS A 58 16.97 -5.71 0.35
N ARG A 59 16.76 -4.65 1.14
CA ARG A 59 17.83 -3.87 1.77
C ARG A 59 18.68 -4.72 2.71
N ARG A 60 18.06 -5.58 3.53
CA ARG A 60 18.78 -6.51 4.43
C ARG A 60 19.65 -7.47 3.63
N THR A 61 19.08 -8.07 2.58
CA THR A 61 19.80 -9.01 1.72
C THR A 61 20.92 -8.33 0.94
N MET A 62 20.70 -7.13 0.43
CA MET A 62 21.73 -6.34 -0.24
C MET A 62 22.86 -5.95 0.70
N TRP A 63 22.55 -5.56 1.94
CA TRP A 63 23.57 -5.30 2.96
C TRP A 63 24.46 -6.52 3.18
N LEU A 64 23.85 -7.69 3.47
CA LEU A 64 24.60 -8.93 3.72
C LEU A 64 25.49 -9.30 2.53
N ARG A 65 24.94 -9.22 1.31
CA ARG A 65 25.69 -9.51 0.09
C ARG A 65 26.92 -8.60 -0.06
N GLU A 66 26.76 -7.30 0.16
CA GLU A 66 27.86 -6.34 -0.01
C GLU A 66 28.86 -6.40 1.15
N ASP A 67 28.41 -6.69 2.36
CA ASP A 67 29.27 -6.97 3.51
C ASP A 67 30.16 -8.19 3.27
N LEU A 68 29.60 -9.29 2.75
CA LEU A 68 30.36 -10.48 2.34
C LEU A 68 31.38 -10.16 1.23
N ARG A 69 31.01 -9.30 0.26
CA ARG A 69 31.92 -8.87 -0.81
C ARG A 69 33.09 -8.04 -0.26
N LEU A 70 32.80 -7.09 0.62
CA LEU A 70 33.78 -6.17 1.18
C LEU A 70 34.71 -6.84 2.20
N SER A 71 34.21 -7.82 2.94
CA SER A 71 35.00 -8.62 3.89
C SER A 71 35.85 -9.72 3.22
N GLY A 72 35.66 -9.96 1.92
CA GLY A 72 36.37 -11.04 1.21
C GLY A 72 35.93 -12.44 1.66
N ALA A 73 34.66 -12.59 2.07
CA ALA A 73 34.11 -13.85 2.52
C ALA A 73 34.15 -14.94 1.42
N PRO A 74 33.99 -16.23 1.79
CA PRO A 74 34.01 -17.33 0.83
C PRO A 74 33.03 -17.14 -0.34
N HIS A 75 33.45 -17.56 -1.53
CA HIS A 75 32.68 -17.39 -2.76
C HIS A 75 31.25 -17.97 -2.67
N ASP A 76 31.11 -19.17 -2.08
CA ASP A 76 29.82 -19.84 -1.93
C ASP A 76 28.83 -19.03 -1.06
N SER A 77 29.32 -18.36 -0.01
CA SER A 77 28.51 -17.49 0.83
C SER A 77 28.05 -16.25 0.07
N TYR A 78 28.93 -15.67 -0.75
CA TYR A 78 28.58 -14.54 -1.62
C TYR A 78 27.53 -14.94 -2.68
N GLU A 79 27.71 -16.08 -3.34
CA GLU A 79 26.77 -16.56 -4.37
C GLU A 79 25.39 -16.89 -3.79
N ALA A 80 25.33 -17.48 -2.59
CA ALA A 80 24.07 -17.68 -1.88
C ALA A 80 23.36 -16.35 -1.59
N ALA A 81 24.08 -15.34 -1.07
CA ALA A 81 23.53 -14.00 -0.84
C ALA A 81 23.12 -13.30 -2.14
N ARG A 82 23.83 -13.56 -3.25
CA ARG A 82 23.49 -13.07 -4.57
C ARG A 82 22.18 -13.68 -5.08
N ALA A 83 22.00 -15.00 -4.95
CA ALA A 83 20.76 -15.67 -5.33
C ALA A 83 19.56 -15.13 -4.54
N GLU A 84 19.71 -14.95 -3.22
CA GLU A 84 18.69 -14.36 -2.35
C GLU A 84 18.35 -12.92 -2.76
N SER A 85 19.35 -12.14 -3.23
CA SER A 85 19.12 -10.78 -3.71
C SER A 85 18.23 -10.74 -4.96
N HIS A 86 18.25 -11.79 -5.79
CA HIS A 86 17.36 -11.90 -6.94
C HIS A 86 15.92 -12.20 -6.51
N ALA A 87 15.72 -13.10 -5.54
CA ALA A 87 14.41 -13.43 -5.01
C ALA A 87 13.73 -12.21 -4.34
N THR A 88 14.45 -11.54 -3.45
CA THR A 88 13.94 -10.34 -2.77
C THR A 88 13.70 -9.17 -3.72
N ARG A 89 14.54 -9.00 -4.76
CA ARG A 89 14.28 -8.00 -5.82
C ARG A 89 12.99 -8.29 -6.57
N ALA A 90 12.74 -9.56 -6.91
CA ALA A 90 11.53 -9.96 -7.63
C ALA A 90 10.26 -9.65 -6.80
N ALA A 91 10.32 -9.88 -5.48
CA ALA A 91 9.23 -9.64 -4.54
C ALA A 91 8.76 -8.17 -4.47
N ILE A 92 9.60 -7.20 -4.84
CA ILE A 92 9.23 -5.77 -4.90
C ILE A 92 8.21 -5.49 -6.04
N THR A 93 8.24 -6.27 -7.12
CA THR A 93 7.53 -5.97 -8.37
C THR A 93 6.02 -5.89 -8.18
N ALA A 94 5.43 -6.90 -7.53
CA ALA A 94 3.99 -6.96 -7.30
C ALA A 94 3.47 -5.78 -6.48
N PRO A 95 3.98 -5.51 -5.25
CA PRO A 95 3.48 -4.39 -4.45
C PRO A 95 3.79 -3.02 -5.08
N MET A 96 4.92 -2.85 -5.78
CA MET A 96 5.21 -1.62 -6.54
C MET A 96 4.16 -1.37 -7.64
N THR A 97 3.83 -2.42 -8.41
CA THR A 97 2.85 -2.33 -9.49
C THR A 97 1.46 -2.02 -8.93
N THR A 98 1.05 -2.73 -7.88
CA THR A 98 -0.23 -2.50 -7.21
C THR A 98 -0.34 -1.07 -6.69
N LEU A 99 0.69 -0.57 -6.01
CA LEU A 99 0.69 0.80 -5.50
C LEU A 99 0.59 1.83 -6.62
N ALA A 100 1.34 1.65 -7.71
CA ALA A 100 1.28 2.57 -8.86
C ALA A 100 -0.09 2.61 -9.54
N ILE A 101 -0.86 1.51 -9.47
CA ILE A 101 -2.24 1.45 -9.99
C ILE A 101 -3.22 2.11 -9.02
N LEU A 102 -3.12 1.81 -7.71
CA LEU A 102 -4.08 2.29 -6.70
C LEU A 102 -3.88 3.75 -6.28
N ASP A 103 -2.63 4.20 -6.29
CA ASP A 103 -2.23 5.57 -5.96
C ASP A 103 -1.01 6.03 -6.80
N PRO A 104 -1.25 6.46 -8.06
CA PRO A 104 -0.19 6.92 -8.96
C PRO A 104 0.62 8.11 -8.41
N SER A 105 0.05 8.88 -7.47
CA SER A 105 0.73 10.04 -6.87
C SER A 105 1.92 9.63 -6.01
N LEU A 106 1.89 8.41 -5.44
CA LEU A 106 2.99 7.86 -4.64
C LEU A 106 4.06 7.17 -5.49
N ALA A 107 3.81 6.91 -6.78
CA ALA A 107 4.73 6.17 -7.65
C ALA A 107 6.13 6.79 -7.78
N PRO A 108 6.31 8.13 -7.83
CA PRO A 108 7.64 8.74 -7.81
C PRO A 108 8.40 8.45 -6.49
N THR A 109 7.75 8.64 -5.34
CA THR A 109 8.35 8.41 -4.02
C THR A 109 8.67 6.93 -3.80
N ALA A 110 7.78 6.04 -4.24
CA ALA A 110 8.01 4.60 -4.20
C ALA A 110 9.22 4.17 -5.05
N ARG A 111 9.35 4.71 -6.27
CA ARG A 111 10.52 4.47 -7.13
C ARG A 111 11.81 5.01 -6.52
N ALA A 112 11.76 6.17 -5.86
CA ALA A 112 12.91 6.73 -5.16
C ALA A 112 13.36 5.82 -4.01
N ALA A 113 12.42 5.28 -3.22
CA ALA A 113 12.73 4.31 -2.17
C ALA A 113 13.36 3.03 -2.72
N ALA A 114 12.82 2.48 -3.82
CA ALA A 114 13.40 1.32 -4.49
C ALA A 114 14.81 1.59 -5.05
N SER A 115 15.01 2.76 -5.67
CA SER A 115 16.32 3.17 -6.18
C SER A 115 17.36 3.21 -5.06
N ALA A 116 17.02 3.86 -3.93
CA ALA A 116 17.92 3.97 -2.80
C ALA A 116 18.32 2.58 -2.24
N VAL A 117 17.41 1.61 -2.24
CA VAL A 117 17.74 0.21 -1.88
C VAL A 117 18.68 -0.44 -2.90
N TYR A 118 18.46 -0.19 -4.20
CA TYR A 118 19.32 -0.73 -5.26
C TYR A 118 20.73 -0.12 -5.25
N ASP A 119 20.86 1.13 -4.83
CA ASP A 119 22.12 1.87 -4.79
C ASP A 119 23.11 1.29 -3.76
N LEU A 120 22.67 0.45 -2.81
CA LEU A 120 23.58 -0.29 -1.92
C LEU A 120 24.56 -1.18 -2.72
N ARG A 121 24.15 -1.65 -3.90
CA ARG A 121 24.95 -2.57 -4.71
C ARG A 121 26.24 -1.90 -5.19
N GLY A 122 27.37 -2.55 -4.94
CA GLY A 122 28.66 -2.05 -5.41
C GLY A 122 29.20 -0.88 -4.60
N ALA A 123 28.75 -0.70 -3.35
CA ALA A 123 29.34 0.27 -2.42
C ALA A 123 30.87 0.13 -2.36
N ALA A 124 31.60 1.25 -2.39
CA ALA A 124 33.06 1.22 -2.47
C ALA A 124 33.72 0.57 -1.23
N ASP A 125 33.12 0.81 -0.06
CA ASP A 125 33.62 0.41 1.25
C ASP A 125 32.46 0.31 2.27
N THR A 126 32.76 -0.17 3.48
CA THR A 126 31.76 -0.38 4.55
C THR A 126 31.12 0.93 5.04
N GLY A 127 31.85 2.03 5.02
CA GLY A 127 31.32 3.35 5.38
C GLY A 127 30.29 3.83 4.36
N THR A 128 30.64 3.72 3.07
CA THR A 128 29.73 3.99 1.95
C THR A 128 28.49 3.10 2.01
N LEU A 129 28.66 1.80 2.30
CA LEU A 129 27.54 0.86 2.43
C LEU A 129 26.59 1.29 3.57
N THR A 130 27.14 1.70 4.72
CA THR A 130 26.39 2.24 5.88
C THR A 130 25.56 3.47 5.49
N ALA A 131 26.18 4.45 4.85
CA ALA A 131 25.51 5.67 4.42
C ALA A 131 24.38 5.38 3.40
N LEU A 132 24.60 4.47 2.45
CA LEU A 132 23.58 4.06 1.48
C LEU A 132 22.40 3.35 2.16
N ARG A 133 22.67 2.50 3.16
CA ARG A 133 21.60 1.85 3.95
C ARG A 133 20.76 2.86 4.70
N GLU A 134 21.37 3.88 5.31
CA GLU A 134 20.66 4.96 5.98
C GLU A 134 19.81 5.77 4.98
N ALA A 135 20.37 6.12 3.82
CA ALA A 135 19.63 6.80 2.76
C ALA A 135 18.41 5.99 2.29
N ALA A 136 18.54 4.66 2.16
CA ALA A 136 17.44 3.77 1.81
C ALA A 136 16.34 3.68 2.88
N ILE A 137 16.72 3.72 4.17
CA ILE A 137 15.76 3.80 5.28
C ILE A 137 15.00 5.12 5.21
N LEU A 138 15.70 6.25 5.09
CA LEU A 138 15.08 7.57 5.00
C LEU A 138 14.15 7.70 3.77
N ALA A 139 14.51 7.10 2.64
CA ALA A 139 13.66 7.09 1.46
C ALA A 139 12.38 6.25 1.67
N SER A 140 12.47 5.14 2.42
CA SER A 140 11.31 4.34 2.82
C SER A 140 10.41 5.08 3.80
N ASP A 141 10.99 5.81 4.77
CA ASP A 141 10.24 6.64 5.71
C ASP A 141 9.49 7.77 5.01
N ARG A 142 10.10 8.43 4.02
CA ARG A 142 9.43 9.42 3.17
C ARG A 142 8.24 8.83 2.41
N LEU A 143 8.33 7.58 1.93
CA LEU A 143 7.19 6.92 1.30
C LEU A 143 6.04 6.72 2.31
N VAL A 144 6.34 6.32 3.53
CA VAL A 144 5.32 6.19 4.60
C VAL A 144 4.71 7.54 4.94
N GLU A 145 5.53 8.59 5.05
CA GLU A 145 5.06 9.95 5.30
C GLU A 145 4.11 10.43 4.20
N GLU A 146 4.49 10.31 2.93
CA GLU A 146 3.62 10.68 1.80
C GLU A 146 2.35 9.85 1.76
N ALA A 147 2.43 8.53 1.99
CA ALA A 147 1.26 7.66 2.05
C ALA A 147 0.30 8.04 3.19
N SER A 148 0.81 8.51 4.33
CA SER A 148 -0.03 8.96 5.44
C SER A 148 -0.91 10.18 5.10
N LYS A 149 -0.54 10.94 4.07
CA LYS A 149 -1.30 12.11 3.58
C LYS A 149 -2.44 11.69 2.64
N SER A 150 -2.31 10.53 1.98
CA SER A 150 -3.27 10.05 0.97
C SER A 150 -4.18 8.90 1.43
N ILE A 151 -3.88 8.28 2.58
CA ILE A 151 -4.63 7.14 3.15
C ILE A 151 -5.69 7.58 4.16
#